data_AF-A0A553PGI4-F1
#
_entry.id   AF-A0A553PGI4-F1
#
_cell.length_a   1.000
_cell.length_b   1.000
_cell.length_c   1.000
_cell.angle_alpha   90.00
_cell.angle_beta   90.00
_cell.angle_gamma   90.00
#
_symmetry.space_group_name_H-M   'P 1'
#
loop_
_entity.id
_entity.type
_entity.pdbx_description
1 polymer ?
#
loop_
_entity_poly.entity_id
_entity_poly.type
_entity_poly.pdbx_seq_one_letter_code
_entity_poly.pdbx_strand_id
1 'polypeptide(L)'
;MSDPRPSGVLTSPAASSAPASSPTAPGTDLRVLFRSQVSVEELKAVLMPFEAQIAGHGSAQADGQHAFLKHKDGKLLKPFQKPPKGTREVAFYRGVQASDEPDDVAIRAWIPRFHGTENIGQVDGLTSGEQFLVLDDVLEGLSSPNIMDIKIGRQTWGPDAPVAKRDHEDRKYPGTKAPLGFSVLGIIIHRIKDGHAQGESIKYDRTFGTSLKTEDVQTIPKVYFDVDNTGLVPALVEVVVSQMKALLAVFERQRKYLIYASSILFAYDAEVVRQYLVDQDRARLARGVNLKLIDFAHVFPSEGQPDENFVSGLKNLIGVFESFLPEESRLPPVKSD
;
A
#
# COMPACT_ATOMS: atom_id res chain seq x y z
N MET A 1 -16.74 -0.92 -74.70
CA MET A 1 -16.76 -1.97 -75.74
C MET A 1 -15.30 -2.27 -76.09
N SER A 2 -14.51 -2.91 -75.21
CA SER A 2 -14.43 -4.35 -74.88
C SER A 2 -14.00 -5.23 -76.06
N ASP A 3 -12.68 -5.39 -76.22
CA ASP A 3 -11.93 -6.65 -76.45
C ASP A 3 -10.44 -6.31 -76.67
N PRO A 4 -9.47 -7.26 -76.69
CA PRO A 4 -9.51 -8.69 -76.35
C PRO A 4 -8.31 -9.15 -75.45
N ARG A 5 -8.35 -10.41 -74.98
CA ARG A 5 -7.18 -11.21 -74.50
C ARG A 5 -6.50 -11.88 -75.72
N PRO A 6 -5.18 -12.23 -75.75
CA PRO A 6 -4.64 -13.27 -74.85
C PRO A 6 -3.11 -13.29 -74.55
N SER A 7 -2.76 -14.14 -73.57
CA SER A 7 -1.50 -14.91 -73.36
C SER A 7 -0.13 -14.30 -73.67
N GLY A 8 0.67 -14.10 -72.63
CA GLY A 8 2.12 -13.86 -72.71
C GLY A 8 2.85 -14.32 -71.46
N VAL A 9 3.76 -15.28 -71.65
CA VAL A 9 4.72 -15.80 -70.68
C VAL A 9 5.57 -14.67 -70.10
N LEU A 10 5.70 -14.60 -68.77
CA LEU A 10 6.62 -13.66 -68.11
C LEU A 10 7.58 -14.40 -67.17
N THR A 11 8.82 -14.34 -67.62
CA THR A 11 10.08 -14.68 -66.98
C THR A 11 10.29 -13.96 -65.64
N SER A 12 10.83 -14.68 -64.65
CA SER A 12 11.34 -14.10 -63.40
C SER A 12 12.47 -13.10 -63.65
N PRO A 13 12.52 -12.02 -62.86
CA PRO A 13 13.79 -11.39 -62.51
C PRO A 13 14.06 -11.46 -61.00
N ALA A 14 15.28 -11.91 -60.72
CA ALA A 14 16.18 -11.59 -59.61
C ALA A 14 15.60 -11.02 -58.30
N ALA A 15 15.82 -11.79 -57.24
CA ALA A 15 15.75 -11.37 -55.84
C ALA A 15 16.67 -10.17 -55.58
N SER A 16 16.08 -9.06 -55.13
CA SER A 16 16.77 -7.97 -54.46
C SER A 16 16.56 -8.14 -52.96
N SER A 17 17.65 -8.32 -52.23
CA SER A 17 17.70 -8.47 -50.78
C SER A 17 17.34 -7.15 -50.08
N ALA A 18 16.16 -7.09 -49.48
CA ALA A 18 15.82 -6.07 -48.49
C ALA A 18 16.46 -6.44 -47.13
N PRO A 19 17.00 -5.48 -46.37
CA PRO A 19 17.64 -5.73 -45.10
C PRO A 19 16.61 -6.18 -44.05
N ALA A 20 16.97 -7.21 -43.30
CA ALA A 20 16.17 -7.76 -42.22
C ALA A 20 15.79 -6.66 -41.21
N SER A 21 14.49 -6.53 -40.99
CA SER A 21 13.91 -5.79 -39.87
C SER A 21 14.49 -6.31 -38.57
N SER A 22 15.16 -5.42 -37.83
CA SER A 22 15.63 -5.65 -36.46
C SER A 22 14.48 -6.14 -35.57
N PRO A 23 14.68 -7.23 -34.79
CA PRO A 23 13.66 -7.68 -33.85
C PRO A 23 13.49 -6.63 -32.74
N THR A 24 12.22 -6.24 -32.55
CA THR A 24 11.72 -5.52 -31.38
C THR A 24 12.27 -6.15 -30.10
N ALA A 25 12.83 -5.32 -29.21
CA ALA A 25 13.37 -5.75 -27.93
C ALA A 25 12.30 -6.52 -27.13
N PRO A 26 12.63 -7.72 -26.60
CA PRO A 26 11.69 -8.51 -25.82
C PRO A 26 11.44 -7.83 -24.46
N GLY A 27 10.18 -7.81 -24.04
CA GLY A 27 9.77 -7.39 -22.71
C GLY A 27 10.58 -8.13 -21.64
N THR A 28 11.05 -7.38 -20.64
CA THR A 28 11.92 -7.88 -19.58
C THR A 28 11.20 -9.01 -18.82
N ASP A 29 11.66 -10.22 -19.07
CA ASP A 29 11.21 -11.46 -18.46
C ASP A 29 11.44 -11.39 -16.94
N LEU A 30 10.40 -11.61 -16.13
CA LEU A 30 10.48 -11.74 -14.66
C LEU A 30 11.46 -12.84 -14.21
N ARG A 31 11.96 -13.65 -15.15
CA ARG A 31 13.00 -14.67 -14.95
C ARG A 31 14.38 -14.17 -14.52
N VAL A 32 14.65 -12.85 -14.49
CA VAL A 32 15.92 -12.35 -13.92
C VAL A 32 16.01 -12.63 -12.42
N LEU A 33 14.88 -12.75 -11.70
CA LEU A 33 14.86 -13.16 -10.29
C LEU A 33 14.88 -14.69 -10.09
N PHE A 34 14.73 -15.49 -11.17
CA PHE A 34 14.71 -16.96 -11.16
C PHE A 34 16.03 -17.61 -11.59
N ARG A 35 17.17 -16.93 -11.38
CA ARG A 35 18.49 -17.57 -11.54
C ARG A 35 19.10 -17.81 -10.17
N SER A 36 19.52 -19.06 -9.94
CA SER A 36 20.15 -19.53 -8.70
C SER A 36 21.48 -18.84 -8.35
N GLN A 37 21.97 -17.93 -9.19
CA GLN A 37 23.18 -17.13 -8.97
C GLN A 37 23.02 -15.78 -9.68
N VAL A 38 22.72 -14.73 -8.92
CA VAL A 38 22.75 -13.31 -9.35
C VAL A 38 23.85 -12.64 -8.51
N SER A 39 24.69 -11.81 -9.12
CA SER A 39 25.81 -11.19 -8.40
C SER A 39 25.34 -10.08 -7.44
N VAL A 40 26.22 -9.70 -6.51
CA VAL A 40 26.00 -8.61 -5.55
C VAL A 40 25.70 -7.28 -6.25
N GLU A 41 26.50 -6.97 -7.26
CA GLU A 41 26.39 -5.75 -8.05
C GLU A 41 25.10 -5.74 -8.86
N GLU A 42 24.66 -6.89 -9.37
CA GLU A 42 23.38 -7.04 -10.06
C GLU A 42 22.19 -6.85 -9.11
N LEU A 43 22.25 -7.38 -7.88
CA LEU A 43 21.20 -7.18 -6.88
C LEU A 43 21.16 -5.74 -6.36
N LYS A 44 22.31 -5.12 -6.07
CA LYS A 44 22.41 -3.70 -5.68
C LYS A 44 21.95 -2.74 -6.79
N ALA A 45 22.10 -3.13 -8.06
CA ALA A 45 21.62 -2.33 -9.20
C ALA A 45 20.10 -2.39 -9.39
N VAL A 46 19.42 -3.37 -8.79
CA VAL A 46 17.97 -3.58 -8.98
C VAL A 46 17.16 -3.48 -7.71
N LEU A 47 17.76 -3.60 -6.52
CA LEU A 47 17.10 -3.49 -5.22
C LEU A 47 17.56 -2.21 -4.51
N MET A 48 16.59 -1.38 -4.14
CA MET A 48 16.81 -0.15 -3.38
C MET A 48 16.12 -0.25 -2.02
N PRO A 49 16.66 0.37 -0.95
CA PRO A 49 15.91 0.52 0.29
C PRO A 49 14.58 1.23 0.01
N PHE A 50 13.48 0.73 0.60
CA PHE A 50 12.21 1.43 0.49
C PHE A 50 12.20 2.64 1.42
N GLU A 51 12.60 3.80 0.89
CA GLU A 51 12.76 5.05 1.66
C GLU A 51 11.46 5.51 2.33
N ALA A 52 10.32 5.12 1.77
CA ALA A 52 8.98 5.36 2.31
C ALA A 52 8.59 4.40 3.47
N GLN A 53 9.50 3.57 3.99
CA GLN A 53 9.18 2.71 5.12
C GLN A 53 8.93 3.53 6.40
N ILE A 54 7.66 3.56 6.81
CA ILE A 54 7.19 4.27 7.99
C ILE A 54 7.38 3.44 9.26
N ALA A 55 6.97 2.16 9.22
CA ALA A 55 7.01 1.23 10.36
C ALA A 55 7.24 -0.24 9.91
N GLY A 56 7.35 -1.16 10.86
CA GLY A 56 7.54 -2.61 10.60
C GLY A 56 8.82 -3.18 11.20
N HIS A 57 8.99 -4.50 11.12
CA HIS A 57 10.28 -5.14 11.43
C HIS A 57 11.31 -4.69 10.39
N GLY A 58 12.43 -4.12 10.84
CA GLY A 58 13.55 -3.72 9.97
C GLY A 58 13.54 -2.29 9.44
N SER A 59 12.79 -1.36 10.06
CA SER A 59 13.10 0.07 9.89
C SER A 59 14.57 0.31 10.30
N ALA A 60 15.24 1.32 9.73
CA ALA A 60 16.67 1.60 9.97
C ALA A 60 17.10 1.73 11.45
N GLN A 61 16.14 1.80 12.38
CA GLN A 61 16.35 1.80 13.83
C GLN A 61 16.43 0.40 14.46
N ALA A 62 16.16 -0.67 13.70
CA ALA A 62 16.25 -2.07 14.13
C ALA A 62 17.12 -2.85 13.14
N ASP A 63 18.43 -2.83 13.39
CA ASP A 63 19.49 -3.65 12.79
C ASP A 63 19.71 -3.62 11.27
N GLY A 64 18.92 -2.89 10.47
CA GLY A 64 19.15 -2.70 9.03
C GLY A 64 19.08 -3.98 8.15
N GLN A 65 18.98 -5.16 8.78
CA GLN A 65 19.03 -6.47 8.13
C GLN A 65 17.67 -6.93 7.57
N HIS A 66 16.58 -6.19 7.80
CA HIS A 66 15.21 -6.61 7.43
C HIS A 66 14.38 -5.47 6.81
N ALA A 67 15.01 -4.55 6.08
CA ALA A 67 14.28 -3.45 5.44
C ALA A 67 13.43 -3.95 4.27
N PHE A 68 12.30 -3.26 3.99
CA PHE A 68 11.60 -3.48 2.72
C PHE A 68 12.52 -3.05 1.57
N LEU A 69 12.55 -3.84 0.51
CA LEU A 69 13.34 -3.55 -0.69
C LEU A 69 12.39 -3.23 -1.84
N LYS A 70 12.73 -2.25 -2.68
CA LYS A 70 12.03 -1.97 -3.92
C LYS A 70 12.86 -2.49 -5.08
N HIS A 71 12.24 -3.29 -5.95
CA HIS A 71 12.86 -3.73 -7.19
C HIS A 71 12.62 -2.71 -8.31
N LYS A 72 13.55 -2.61 -9.26
CA LYS A 72 13.52 -1.64 -10.38
C LYS A 72 12.30 -1.71 -11.31
N ASP A 73 11.53 -2.79 -11.24
CA ASP A 73 10.28 -2.97 -12.00
C ASP A 73 9.03 -2.50 -11.24
N GLY A 74 9.22 -1.78 -10.12
CA GLY A 74 8.13 -1.24 -9.32
C GLY A 74 7.53 -2.23 -8.32
N LYS A 75 8.21 -3.37 -8.05
CA LYS A 75 7.76 -4.35 -7.05
C LYS A 75 8.36 -4.09 -5.68
N LEU A 76 7.58 -4.36 -4.64
CA LEU A 76 7.99 -4.28 -3.25
C LEU A 76 8.30 -5.69 -2.73
N LEU A 77 9.48 -5.87 -2.15
CA LEU A 77 9.91 -7.08 -1.49
C LEU A 77 9.79 -6.87 0.02
N LYS A 78 8.79 -7.53 0.60
CA LYS A 78 8.53 -7.53 2.03
C LYS A 78 9.22 -8.74 2.67
N PRO A 79 10.05 -8.57 3.71
CA PRO A 79 10.68 -9.70 4.40
C PRO A 79 9.65 -10.72 4.89
N PHE A 80 9.88 -11.99 4.59
CA PHE A 80 9.05 -13.08 5.07
C PHE A 80 9.26 -13.27 6.56
N GLN A 81 8.18 -13.13 7.33
CA GLN A 81 8.23 -13.27 8.78
C GLN A 81 8.29 -14.74 9.19
N LYS A 82 9.02 -15.04 10.28
CA LYS A 82 9.11 -16.40 10.83
C LYS A 82 7.70 -17.02 11.02
N PRO A 83 7.52 -18.32 10.70
CA PRO A 83 6.25 -19.00 10.92
C PRO A 83 5.74 -18.87 12.37
N PRO A 84 4.42 -18.80 12.58
CA PRO A 84 3.35 -18.94 11.58
C PRO A 84 3.01 -17.64 10.83
N LYS A 85 3.68 -16.52 11.10
CA LYS A 85 3.28 -15.20 10.58
C LYS A 85 3.41 -15.10 9.06
N GLY A 86 4.61 -15.36 8.51
CA GLY A 86 4.84 -15.28 7.07
C GLY A 86 4.04 -16.32 6.29
N THR A 87 3.92 -17.55 6.82
CA THR A 87 3.11 -18.60 6.17
C THR A 87 1.63 -18.22 6.12
N ARG A 88 1.11 -17.60 7.19
CA ARG A 88 -0.27 -17.11 7.24
C ARG A 88 -0.51 -15.96 6.26
N GLU A 89 0.41 -15.00 6.19
CA GLU A 89 0.31 -13.88 5.25
C GLU A 89 0.32 -14.36 3.80
N VAL A 90 1.22 -15.29 3.44
CA VAL A 90 1.24 -15.91 2.11
C VAL A 90 -0.04 -16.69 1.82
N ALA A 91 -0.55 -17.45 2.79
CA ALA A 91 -1.80 -18.19 2.63
C ALA A 91 -2.99 -17.26 2.39
N PHE A 92 -3.06 -16.13 3.10
CA PHE A 92 -4.08 -15.10 2.90
C PHE A 92 -4.02 -14.54 1.47
N TYR A 93 -2.86 -14.06 1.02
CA TYR A 93 -2.70 -13.50 -0.32
C TYR A 93 -3.07 -14.51 -1.42
N ARG A 94 -2.54 -15.74 -1.34
CA ARG A 94 -2.86 -16.80 -2.31
C ARG A 94 -4.34 -17.13 -2.32
N GLY A 95 -4.95 -17.25 -1.13
CA GLY A 95 -6.38 -17.56 -0.99
C GLY A 95 -7.27 -16.48 -1.60
N VAL A 96 -7.02 -15.21 -1.25
CA VAL A 96 -7.78 -14.07 -1.78
C VAL A 96 -7.62 -13.94 -3.29
N GLN A 97 -6.42 -14.19 -3.84
CA GLN A 97 -6.17 -14.07 -5.29
C GLN A 97 -6.76 -15.19 -6.14
N ALA A 98 -6.81 -16.41 -5.61
CA ALA A 98 -7.26 -17.59 -6.36
C ALA A 98 -8.77 -17.86 -6.28
N SER A 99 -9.47 -17.21 -5.35
CA SER A 99 -10.90 -17.42 -5.09
C SER A 99 -11.79 -16.55 -5.98
N ASP A 100 -13.04 -16.95 -6.22
CA ASP A 100 -14.07 -16.10 -6.85
C ASP A 100 -15.21 -15.76 -5.89
N GLU A 101 -15.05 -16.10 -4.60
CA GLU A 101 -16.03 -15.76 -3.56
C GLU A 101 -16.20 -14.24 -3.42
N PRO A 102 -17.43 -13.72 -3.24
CA PRO A 102 -17.69 -12.27 -3.22
C PRO A 102 -16.86 -11.48 -2.21
N ASP A 103 -16.63 -12.04 -1.02
CA ASP A 103 -15.83 -11.39 0.03
C ASP A 103 -14.36 -11.28 -0.36
N ASP A 104 -13.80 -12.33 -0.99
CA ASP A 104 -12.41 -12.33 -1.46
C ASP A 104 -12.23 -11.36 -2.62
N VAL A 105 -13.16 -11.36 -3.57
CA VAL A 105 -13.15 -10.42 -4.70
C VAL A 105 -13.21 -8.98 -4.21
N ALA A 106 -14.08 -8.69 -3.23
CA ALA A 106 -14.19 -7.37 -2.64
C ALA A 106 -12.90 -6.95 -1.92
N ILE A 107 -12.32 -7.82 -1.08
CA ILE A 107 -11.07 -7.54 -0.36
C ILE A 107 -9.88 -7.40 -1.31
N ARG A 108 -9.81 -8.19 -2.39
CA ARG A 108 -8.72 -8.16 -3.38
C ARG A 108 -8.51 -6.76 -3.97
N ALA A 109 -9.58 -5.98 -4.13
CA ALA A 109 -9.48 -4.60 -4.64
C ALA A 109 -8.73 -3.65 -3.68
N TRP A 110 -8.65 -4.00 -2.40
CA TRP A 110 -8.09 -3.17 -1.32
C TRP A 110 -6.72 -3.61 -0.84
N ILE A 111 -6.12 -4.67 -1.39
CA ILE A 111 -4.79 -5.15 -1.00
C ILE A 111 -3.79 -5.02 -2.17
N PRO A 112 -2.48 -4.92 -1.90
CA PRO A 112 -1.47 -5.03 -2.95
C PRO A 112 -1.55 -6.38 -3.66
N ARG A 113 -1.33 -6.40 -4.97
CA ARG A 113 -1.24 -7.68 -5.69
C ARG A 113 -0.01 -8.43 -5.22
N PHE A 114 -0.18 -9.71 -4.90
CA PHE A 114 0.89 -10.64 -4.59
C PHE A 114 1.35 -11.38 -5.84
N HIS A 115 2.67 -11.52 -6.00
CA HIS A 115 3.29 -12.17 -7.17
C HIS A 115 4.00 -13.47 -6.82
N GLY A 116 4.12 -13.80 -5.53
CA GLY A 116 4.81 -14.98 -5.06
C GLY A 116 5.80 -14.66 -3.94
N THR A 117 6.59 -15.67 -3.60
CA THR A 117 7.69 -15.55 -2.65
C THR A 117 9.00 -15.77 -3.37
N GLU A 118 10.00 -14.95 -3.08
CA GLU A 118 11.35 -15.06 -3.64
C GLU A 118 12.37 -15.28 -2.53
N ASN A 119 13.41 -16.06 -2.82
CA ASN A 119 14.56 -16.21 -1.92
C ASN A 119 15.70 -15.39 -2.49
N ILE A 120 16.19 -14.40 -1.75
CA ILE A 120 17.38 -13.66 -2.17
C ILE A 120 18.61 -14.39 -1.63
N GLY A 121 19.45 -14.87 -2.54
CA GLY A 121 20.72 -15.53 -2.24
C GLY A 121 21.79 -14.55 -1.74
N GLN A 122 22.76 -15.09 -1.01
CA GLN A 122 23.81 -14.38 -0.27
C GLN A 122 24.60 -13.37 -1.12
N VAL A 123 24.77 -12.15 -0.58
CA VAL A 123 25.48 -11.05 -1.24
C VAL A 123 26.37 -10.32 -0.23
N ASP A 124 27.70 -10.39 -0.39
CA ASP A 124 28.72 -9.65 0.37
C ASP A 124 28.50 -9.55 1.90
N GLY A 125 28.17 -10.67 2.55
CA GLY A 125 28.06 -10.73 4.00
C GLY A 125 26.78 -10.12 4.60
N LEU A 126 25.84 -9.66 3.78
CA LEU A 126 24.44 -9.47 4.17
C LEU A 126 23.64 -10.74 3.86
N THR A 127 22.96 -11.20 4.91
CA THR A 127 22.12 -12.38 5.14
C THR A 127 21.99 -13.46 4.05
N SER A 128 22.45 -14.67 4.41
CA SER A 128 22.15 -15.94 3.75
C SER A 128 20.70 -16.35 4.00
N GLY A 129 19.89 -16.54 2.95
CA GLY A 129 18.65 -17.33 3.01
C GLY A 129 17.37 -16.58 3.39
N GLU A 130 17.28 -15.28 3.17
CA GLU A 130 16.07 -14.52 3.47
C GLU A 130 15.03 -14.65 2.33
N GLN A 131 13.84 -15.08 2.72
CA GLN A 131 12.67 -15.15 1.85
C GLN A 131 11.91 -13.83 1.92
N PHE A 132 11.31 -13.42 0.82
CA PHE A 132 10.50 -12.20 0.69
C PHE A 132 9.17 -12.52 0.02
N LEU A 133 8.15 -11.74 0.36
CA LEU A 133 6.91 -11.65 -0.41
C LEU A 133 7.10 -10.57 -1.48
N VAL A 134 6.73 -10.87 -2.73
CA VAL A 134 6.75 -9.91 -3.83
C VAL A 134 5.36 -9.32 -4.01
N LEU A 135 5.24 -8.01 -3.83
CA LEU A 135 3.98 -7.25 -3.85
C LEU A 135 4.06 -6.11 -4.88
N ASP A 136 2.92 -5.66 -5.39
CA ASP A 136 2.85 -4.35 -6.04
C ASP A 136 3.21 -3.24 -5.03
N ASP A 137 4.00 -2.26 -5.46
CA ASP A 137 4.24 -1.05 -4.67
C ASP A 137 2.98 -0.16 -4.70
N VAL A 138 2.45 0.15 -3.51
CA VAL A 138 1.27 1.02 -3.34
C VAL A 138 1.58 2.46 -3.79
N LEU A 139 2.84 2.85 -3.80
CA LEU A 139 3.31 4.19 -4.15
C LEU A 139 3.74 4.31 -5.62
N GLU A 140 3.65 3.22 -6.39
CA GLU A 140 4.04 3.22 -7.79
C GLU A 140 3.28 4.31 -8.56
N GLY A 141 4.02 5.16 -9.28
CA GLY A 141 3.47 6.27 -10.06
C GLY A 141 3.21 7.57 -9.29
N LEU A 142 3.42 7.61 -7.97
CA LEU A 142 3.36 8.86 -7.20
C LEU A 142 4.71 9.58 -7.27
N SER A 143 4.70 10.87 -7.60
CA SER A 143 5.91 11.68 -7.74
C SER A 143 6.38 12.27 -6.40
N SER A 144 5.44 12.70 -5.55
CA SER A 144 5.72 13.23 -4.22
C SER A 144 4.74 12.61 -3.22
N PRO A 145 4.93 11.33 -2.85
CA PRO A 145 3.96 10.59 -2.06
C PRO A 145 3.90 11.10 -0.62
N ASN A 146 2.72 11.52 -0.18
CA ASN A 146 2.38 11.77 1.21
C ASN A 146 1.69 10.54 1.75
N ILE A 147 2.24 9.94 2.80
CA ILE A 147 1.93 8.58 3.22
C ILE A 147 1.64 8.56 4.71
N MET A 148 0.66 7.75 5.12
CA MET A 148 0.36 7.52 6.51
C MET A 148 -0.01 6.06 6.73
N ASP A 149 0.65 5.43 7.70
CA ASP A 149 0.37 4.05 8.11
C ASP A 149 -0.46 4.08 9.39
N ILE A 150 -1.72 3.62 9.31
CA ILE A 150 -2.60 3.49 10.47
C ILE A 150 -2.96 2.03 10.69
N LYS A 151 -2.54 1.50 11.84
CA LYS A 151 -3.01 0.20 12.33
C LYS A 151 -4.43 0.33 12.85
N ILE A 152 -5.32 -0.57 12.44
CA ILE A 152 -6.73 -0.56 12.85
C ILE A 152 -7.00 -1.66 13.89
N GLY A 153 -7.89 -1.34 14.83
CA GLY A 153 -8.34 -2.23 15.90
C GLY A 153 -7.88 -1.79 17.29
N ARG A 154 -8.78 -1.93 18.28
CA ARG A 154 -8.43 -1.82 19.72
C ARG A 154 -7.55 -2.99 20.14
N GLN A 155 -7.89 -4.17 19.62
CA GLN A 155 -7.15 -5.41 19.78
C GLN A 155 -6.17 -5.58 18.62
N THR A 156 -4.87 -5.64 18.94
CA THR A 156 -3.77 -5.79 17.97
C THR A 156 -3.03 -7.12 18.15
N TRP A 157 -3.70 -8.11 18.75
CA TRP A 157 -3.21 -9.45 18.96
C TRP A 157 -4.26 -10.46 18.49
N GLY A 158 -3.83 -11.51 17.80
CA GLY A 158 -4.71 -12.58 17.33
C GLY A 158 -5.09 -13.56 18.44
N PRO A 159 -6.04 -14.48 18.19
CA PRO A 159 -6.49 -15.49 19.16
C PRO A 159 -5.36 -16.41 19.67
N ASP A 160 -4.28 -16.54 18.89
CA ASP A 160 -3.10 -17.36 19.20
C ASP A 160 -2.06 -16.64 20.09
N ALA A 161 -2.30 -15.39 20.51
CA ALA A 161 -1.33 -14.61 21.26
C ALA A 161 -1.25 -15.02 22.74
N PRO A 162 -0.04 -15.31 23.27
CA PRO A 162 0.15 -15.54 24.71
C PRO A 162 -0.22 -14.32 25.55
N VAL A 163 -0.64 -14.53 26.79
CA VAL A 163 -1.07 -13.45 27.72
C VAL A 163 -0.04 -12.33 27.80
N ALA A 164 1.25 -12.65 28.01
CA ALA A 164 2.30 -11.63 28.08
C ALA A 164 2.40 -10.76 26.81
N LYS A 165 2.15 -11.35 25.63
CA LYS A 165 2.13 -10.61 24.35
C LYS A 165 0.89 -9.72 24.27
N ARG A 166 -0.27 -10.21 24.73
CA ARG A 166 -1.53 -9.44 24.79
C ARG A 166 -1.35 -8.21 25.67
N ASP A 167 -0.86 -8.40 26.89
CA ASP A 167 -0.58 -7.30 27.83
C ASP A 167 0.42 -6.28 27.27
N HIS A 168 1.44 -6.75 26.53
CA HIS A 168 2.42 -5.87 25.90
C HIS A 168 1.79 -5.04 24.76
N GLU A 169 0.96 -5.65 23.92
CA GLU A 169 0.23 -4.96 22.86
C GLU A 169 -0.83 -3.99 23.42
N ASP A 170 -1.50 -4.35 24.52
CA ASP A 170 -2.56 -3.54 25.14
C ASP A 170 -2.06 -2.24 25.75
N ARG A 171 -0.80 -2.18 26.19
CA ARG A 171 -0.17 -0.95 26.71
C ARG A 171 0.23 0.06 25.63
N LYS A 172 0.19 -0.30 24.33
CA LYS A 172 0.66 0.56 23.24
C LYS A 172 -0.40 1.58 22.83
N TYR A 173 0.06 2.79 22.45
CA TYR A 173 -0.77 3.87 21.92
C TYR A 173 -2.00 4.17 22.81
N PRO A 174 -1.79 4.50 24.10
CA PRO A 174 -2.88 4.56 25.08
C PRO A 174 -3.95 5.60 24.73
N GLY A 175 -3.59 6.71 24.06
CA GLY A 175 -4.51 7.78 23.69
C GLY A 175 -5.33 7.53 22.42
N THR A 176 -5.03 6.50 21.62
CA THR A 176 -5.73 6.26 20.33
C THR A 176 -6.19 4.81 20.18
N LYS A 177 -5.38 3.82 20.55
CA LYS A 177 -5.70 2.40 20.33
C LYS A 177 -6.88 1.94 21.15
N ALA A 178 -6.82 2.06 22.48
CA ALA A 178 -7.91 1.66 23.36
C ALA A 178 -9.18 2.51 23.16
N PRO A 179 -9.11 3.86 23.21
CA PRO A 179 -10.32 4.68 23.10
C PRO A 179 -10.94 4.66 21.70
N LEU A 180 -10.12 4.76 20.64
CA LEU A 180 -10.59 5.01 19.28
C LEU A 180 -10.43 3.82 18.33
N GLY A 181 -9.65 2.81 18.69
CA GLY A 181 -9.49 1.61 17.87
C GLY A 181 -8.57 1.78 16.68
N PHE A 182 -7.57 2.65 16.77
CA PHE A 182 -6.50 2.73 15.76
C PHE A 182 -5.19 3.26 16.36
N SER A 183 -4.09 3.12 15.63
CA SER A 183 -2.77 3.67 16.01
C SER A 183 -2.05 4.20 14.79
N VAL A 184 -1.61 5.46 14.84
CA VAL A 184 -0.76 6.05 13.80
C VAL A 184 0.65 5.52 13.97
N LEU A 185 1.14 4.72 13.02
CA LEU A 185 2.49 4.16 13.08
C LEU A 185 3.54 5.12 12.53
N GLY A 186 3.11 6.04 11.66
CA GLY A 186 3.84 7.22 11.26
C GLY A 186 3.27 7.87 10.01
N ILE A 187 3.83 9.01 9.65
CA ILE A 187 3.40 9.87 8.54
C ILE A 187 4.65 10.40 7.83
N ILE A 188 4.64 10.43 6.51
CA ILE A 188 5.62 11.14 5.69
C ILE A 188 4.85 12.12 4.81
N ILE A 189 5.21 13.40 4.82
CA ILE A 189 4.59 14.40 3.95
C ILE A 189 5.65 15.19 3.18
N HIS A 190 5.32 15.48 1.92
CA HIS A 190 5.90 16.52 1.10
C HIS A 190 4.95 17.72 1.13
N ARG A 191 5.49 18.92 1.36
CA ARG A 191 4.67 20.14 1.43
C ARG A 191 4.00 20.44 0.09
N ILE A 192 2.75 20.90 0.12
CA ILE A 192 2.01 21.23 -1.10
C ILE A 192 2.36 22.66 -1.56
N LYS A 193 2.36 23.65 -0.65
CA LYS A 193 2.85 25.02 -0.92
C LYS A 193 4.27 25.24 -0.36
N ASP A 194 5.15 25.86 -1.15
CA ASP A 194 6.48 26.41 -0.79
C ASP A 194 7.60 25.54 -0.15
N GLY A 195 8.83 25.86 -0.57
CA GLY A 195 9.99 26.04 0.32
C GLY A 195 11.05 24.94 0.39
N HIS A 196 10.70 23.69 0.12
CA HIS A 196 11.69 22.62 0.11
C HIS A 196 12.21 22.39 -1.31
N ALA A 197 13.51 22.10 -1.44
CA ALA A 197 14.03 21.57 -2.69
C ALA A 197 13.16 20.37 -3.09
N GLN A 198 12.82 20.26 -4.38
CA GLN A 198 12.06 19.14 -4.93
C GLN A 198 12.62 17.83 -4.36
N GLY A 199 11.84 17.15 -3.50
CA GLY A 199 12.24 15.90 -2.84
C GLY A 199 12.44 15.90 -1.32
N GLU A 200 12.36 17.04 -0.61
CA GLU A 200 12.40 16.99 0.87
C GLU A 200 11.05 16.59 1.47
N SER A 201 11.09 15.66 2.43
CA SER A 201 9.91 15.16 3.15
C SER A 201 10.07 15.33 4.66
N ILE A 202 8.94 15.52 5.35
CA ILE A 202 8.85 15.59 6.80
C ILE A 202 8.32 14.26 7.31
N LYS A 203 9.05 13.63 8.23
CA LYS A 203 8.69 12.36 8.84
C LYS A 203 8.21 12.54 10.27
N TYR A 204 6.99 12.09 10.53
CA TYR A 204 6.43 11.90 11.86
C TYR A 204 6.49 10.40 12.16
N ASP A 205 7.35 10.02 13.09
CA ASP A 205 7.63 8.64 13.38
C ASP A 205 6.62 8.04 14.39
N ARG A 206 6.96 6.86 14.91
CA ARG A 206 6.19 6.20 15.97
C ARG A 206 6.00 7.07 17.21
N THR A 207 6.96 7.93 17.55
CA THR A 207 6.91 8.79 18.73
C THR A 207 5.73 9.74 18.63
N PHE A 208 5.52 10.34 17.45
CA PHE A 208 4.33 11.14 17.16
C PHE A 208 3.06 10.36 17.49
N GLY A 209 2.90 9.18 16.89
CA GLY A 209 1.71 8.36 17.10
C GLY A 209 1.48 7.96 18.56
N THR A 210 2.54 7.60 19.29
CA THR A 210 2.44 7.23 20.72
C THR A 210 2.14 8.42 21.65
N SER A 211 2.45 9.64 21.21
CA SER A 211 2.23 10.87 21.97
C SER A 211 0.79 11.41 21.85
N LEU A 212 0.04 10.97 20.84
CA LEU A 212 -1.33 11.40 20.58
C LEU A 212 -2.26 11.05 21.76
N LYS A 213 -3.08 12.03 22.13
CA LYS A 213 -4.19 11.89 23.08
C LYS A 213 -5.51 11.90 22.33
N THR A 214 -6.55 11.35 22.95
CA THR A 214 -7.92 11.32 22.39
C THR A 214 -8.41 12.73 22.02
N GLU A 215 -8.11 13.73 22.85
CA GLU A 215 -8.50 15.13 22.60
C GLU A 215 -7.81 15.77 21.38
N ASP A 216 -6.64 15.27 20.99
CA ASP A 216 -5.78 15.90 19.99
C ASP A 216 -5.79 15.18 18.63
N VAL A 217 -6.68 14.20 18.41
CA VAL A 217 -6.64 13.36 17.19
C VAL A 217 -6.89 14.11 15.89
N GLN A 218 -7.41 15.34 15.96
CA GLN A 218 -7.53 16.22 14.79
C GLN A 218 -6.17 16.69 14.26
N THR A 219 -5.09 16.54 15.03
CA THR A 219 -3.73 16.74 14.54
C THR A 219 -3.35 15.75 13.43
N ILE A 220 -3.95 14.56 13.39
CA ILE A 220 -3.65 13.52 12.40
C ILE A 220 -3.97 14.02 10.97
N PRO A 221 -5.22 14.36 10.61
CA PRO A 221 -5.53 14.91 9.30
C PRO A 221 -4.88 16.28 9.06
N LYS A 222 -4.67 17.13 10.09
CA LYS A 222 -3.93 18.41 9.93
C LYS A 222 -2.53 18.19 9.38
N VAL A 223 -1.80 17.27 10.00
CA VAL A 223 -0.44 16.91 9.58
C VAL A 223 -0.49 16.22 8.21
N TYR A 224 -1.34 15.20 8.07
CA TYR A 224 -1.38 14.40 6.84
C TYR A 224 -1.74 15.22 5.59
N PHE A 225 -2.64 16.20 5.70
CA PHE A 225 -3.06 17.07 4.59
C PHE A 225 -2.29 18.39 4.49
N ASP A 226 -1.21 18.56 5.26
CA ASP A 226 -0.38 19.77 5.25
C ASP A 226 -1.20 21.06 5.46
N VAL A 227 -2.21 21.00 6.36
CA VAL A 227 -3.27 22.02 6.48
C VAL A 227 -2.71 23.38 6.88
N ASP A 228 -1.78 23.42 7.83
CA ASP A 228 -1.24 24.69 8.36
C ASP A 228 -0.44 25.47 7.32
N ASN A 229 0.11 24.78 6.32
CA ASN A 229 0.93 25.36 5.26
C ASN A 229 0.11 25.64 3.99
N THR A 230 -0.77 24.72 3.62
CA THR A 230 -1.49 24.78 2.34
C THR A 230 -2.88 25.40 2.46
N GLY A 231 -3.44 25.39 3.68
CA GLY A 231 -4.87 25.46 3.89
C GLY A 231 -5.53 24.11 3.61
N LEU A 232 -6.75 23.94 4.10
CA LEU A 232 -7.52 22.73 3.82
C LEU A 232 -7.90 22.66 2.34
N VAL A 233 -7.75 21.47 1.74
CA VAL A 233 -8.26 21.15 0.40
C VAL A 233 -9.45 20.19 0.56
N PRO A 234 -10.71 20.66 0.64
CA PRO A 234 -11.85 19.81 0.95
C PRO A 234 -12.03 18.65 -0.03
N ALA A 235 -11.78 18.86 -1.33
CA ALA A 235 -11.88 17.82 -2.34
C ALA A 235 -10.93 16.64 -2.09
N LEU A 236 -9.74 16.88 -1.53
CA LEU A 236 -8.79 15.80 -1.18
C LEU A 236 -9.33 14.99 0.00
N VAL A 237 -9.85 15.68 1.02
CA VAL A 237 -10.46 15.02 2.19
C VAL A 237 -11.69 14.21 1.76
N GLU A 238 -12.54 14.75 0.90
CA GLU A 238 -13.71 14.06 0.32
C GLU A 238 -13.30 12.75 -0.39
N VAL A 239 -12.27 12.78 -1.22
CA VAL A 239 -11.76 11.59 -1.91
C VAL A 239 -11.25 10.55 -0.91
N VAL A 240 -10.43 10.96 0.07
CA VAL A 240 -9.89 10.03 1.08
C VAL A 240 -11.01 9.41 1.92
N VAL A 241 -11.94 10.22 2.44
CA VAL A 241 -13.10 9.76 3.21
C VAL A 241 -13.98 8.82 2.39
N SER A 242 -14.20 9.14 1.10
CA SER A 242 -14.96 8.28 0.20
C SER A 242 -14.32 6.88 0.06
N GLN A 243 -12.99 6.81 -0.12
CA GLN A 243 -12.28 5.52 -0.16
C GLN A 243 -12.36 4.78 1.18
N MET A 244 -12.23 5.48 2.30
CA MET A 244 -12.39 4.87 3.64
C MET A 244 -13.79 4.28 3.84
N LYS A 245 -14.85 5.01 3.44
CA LYS A 245 -16.24 4.53 3.50
C LYS A 245 -16.48 3.31 2.60
N ALA A 246 -15.89 3.30 1.41
CA ALA A 246 -15.98 2.16 0.51
C ALA A 246 -15.29 0.92 1.09
N LEU A 247 -14.11 1.08 1.71
CA LEU A 247 -13.44 0.01 2.46
C LEU A 247 -14.26 -0.45 3.66
N LEU A 248 -14.83 0.49 4.43
CA LEU A 248 -15.71 0.19 5.55
C LEU A 248 -16.89 -0.69 5.10
N ALA A 249 -17.55 -0.35 4.00
CA ALA A 249 -18.66 -1.12 3.46
C ALA A 249 -18.27 -2.56 3.10
N VAL A 250 -17.02 -2.81 2.67
CA VAL A 250 -16.51 -4.17 2.47
C VAL A 250 -16.43 -4.91 3.80
N PHE A 251 -15.87 -4.30 4.84
CA PHE A 251 -15.68 -4.95 6.14
C PHE A 251 -16.98 -5.11 6.94
N GLU A 252 -17.96 -4.23 6.75
CA GLU A 252 -19.30 -4.39 7.31
C GLU A 252 -20.07 -5.57 6.69
N ARG A 253 -19.75 -5.94 5.44
CA ARG A 253 -20.41 -7.05 4.73
C ARG A 253 -19.68 -8.37 4.82
N GLN A 254 -18.36 -8.38 4.72
CA GLN A 254 -17.59 -9.62 4.67
C GLN A 254 -17.73 -10.41 5.97
N ARG A 255 -17.71 -11.74 5.88
CA ARG A 255 -17.85 -12.66 7.01
C ARG A 255 -16.83 -13.79 6.97
N LYS A 256 -15.67 -13.52 6.39
CA LYS A 256 -14.61 -14.52 6.18
C LYS A 256 -13.39 -14.28 7.04
N TYR A 257 -13.06 -13.02 7.32
CA TYR A 257 -11.78 -12.65 7.93
C TYR A 257 -11.96 -11.80 9.19
N LEU A 258 -11.18 -12.16 10.21
CA LEU A 258 -10.80 -11.28 11.31
C LEU A 258 -9.35 -10.87 11.10
N ILE A 259 -9.08 -9.56 11.02
CA ILE A 259 -7.74 -9.04 10.80
C ILE A 259 -7.25 -8.29 12.04
N TYR A 260 -6.09 -8.69 12.56
CA TYR A 260 -5.48 -8.07 13.73
C TYR A 260 -4.13 -7.47 13.37
N ALA A 261 -3.82 -6.32 13.95
CA ALA A 261 -2.56 -5.62 13.72
C ALA A 261 -2.24 -5.33 12.24
N SER A 262 -3.24 -5.41 11.36
CA SER A 262 -3.17 -4.94 9.98
C SER A 262 -3.32 -3.42 9.95
N SER A 263 -2.75 -2.82 8.92
CA SER A 263 -2.79 -1.38 8.72
C SER A 263 -3.54 -1.02 7.44
N ILE A 264 -4.08 0.19 7.41
CA ILE A 264 -4.40 0.89 6.19
C ILE A 264 -3.22 1.82 5.88
N LEU A 265 -2.61 1.64 4.71
CA LEU A 265 -1.65 2.57 4.14
C LEU A 265 -2.42 3.59 3.29
N PHE A 266 -2.42 4.82 3.76
CA PHE A 266 -2.94 5.97 3.04
C PHE A 266 -1.80 6.59 2.25
N ALA A 267 -2.06 6.92 0.99
CA ALA A 267 -1.14 7.68 0.15
C ALA A 267 -1.89 8.69 -0.70
N TYR A 268 -1.33 9.89 -0.88
CA TYR A 268 -1.69 10.78 -1.98
C TYR A 268 -0.46 11.45 -2.57
N ASP A 269 -0.50 11.86 -3.84
CA ASP A 269 0.59 12.59 -4.46
C ASP A 269 0.45 14.10 -4.24
N ALA A 270 1.38 14.72 -3.52
CA ALA A 270 1.41 16.16 -3.30
C ALA A 270 1.48 16.94 -4.62
N GLU A 271 2.14 16.40 -5.65
CA GLU A 271 2.21 17.01 -6.97
C GLU A 271 0.84 17.03 -7.66
N VAL A 272 0.05 15.96 -7.53
CA VAL A 272 -1.33 15.94 -8.05
C VAL A 272 -2.19 16.97 -7.34
N VAL A 273 -1.99 17.18 -6.03
CA VAL A 273 -2.71 18.22 -5.28
C VAL A 273 -2.30 19.63 -5.77
N ARG A 274 -1.01 19.89 -6.01
CA ARG A 274 -0.56 21.18 -6.59
C ARG A 274 -1.23 21.46 -7.92
N GLN A 275 -1.30 20.46 -8.79
CA GLN A 275 -1.95 20.60 -10.09
C GLN A 275 -3.47 20.84 -9.94
N TYR A 276 -4.13 20.12 -9.03
CA TYR A 276 -5.54 20.33 -8.72
C TYR A 276 -5.83 21.76 -8.24
N LEU A 277 -4.94 22.37 -7.45
CA LEU A 277 -5.11 23.75 -6.99
C LEU A 277 -5.12 24.76 -8.15
N VAL A 278 -4.57 24.41 -9.32
CA VAL A 278 -4.55 25.26 -10.52
C VAL A 278 -5.76 25.00 -11.42
N ASP A 279 -6.07 23.75 -11.73
CA ASP A 279 -7.03 23.39 -12.78
C ASP A 279 -8.34 22.74 -12.28
N GLN A 280 -8.41 22.40 -10.99
CA GLN A 280 -9.55 21.75 -10.33
C GLN A 280 -9.98 20.40 -10.96
N ASP A 281 -9.07 19.66 -11.62
CA ASP A 281 -9.37 18.32 -12.14
C ASP A 281 -9.55 17.29 -11.01
N ARG A 282 -10.81 17.09 -10.61
CA ARG A 282 -11.19 16.12 -9.57
C ARG A 282 -10.89 14.67 -9.96
N ALA A 283 -10.92 14.33 -11.25
CA ALA A 283 -10.65 12.96 -11.69
C ALA A 283 -9.16 12.63 -11.54
N ARG A 284 -8.27 13.59 -11.85
CA ARG A 284 -6.83 13.43 -11.58
C ARG A 284 -6.56 13.37 -10.08
N LEU A 285 -7.18 14.24 -9.29
CA LEU A 285 -7.06 14.21 -7.83
C LEU A 285 -7.44 12.83 -7.27
N ALA A 286 -8.58 12.27 -7.71
CA ALA A 286 -9.03 10.95 -7.27
C ALA A 286 -8.05 9.82 -7.61
N ARG A 287 -7.43 9.85 -8.81
CA ARG A 287 -6.40 8.88 -9.21
C ARG A 287 -5.09 9.03 -8.43
N GLY A 288 -4.80 10.24 -7.92
CA GLY A 288 -3.61 10.51 -7.11
C GLY A 288 -3.74 10.09 -5.66
N VAL A 289 -4.85 9.48 -5.23
CA VAL A 289 -5.07 8.98 -3.86
C VAL A 289 -5.16 7.46 -3.89
N ASN A 290 -4.35 6.79 -3.09
CA ASN A 290 -4.36 5.34 -2.92
C ASN A 290 -4.56 4.95 -1.45
N LEU A 291 -5.45 3.99 -1.21
CA LEU A 291 -5.71 3.44 0.12
C LEU A 291 -5.69 1.92 0.01
N LYS A 292 -4.74 1.28 0.70
CA LYS A 292 -4.58 -0.18 0.69
C LYS A 292 -4.41 -0.75 2.10
N LEU A 293 -5.05 -1.89 2.35
CA LEU A 293 -4.75 -2.72 3.50
C LEU A 293 -3.41 -3.41 3.31
N ILE A 294 -2.63 -3.46 4.37
CA ILE A 294 -1.32 -4.11 4.44
C ILE A 294 -1.19 -4.90 5.75
N ASP A 295 -0.14 -5.72 5.83
CA ASP A 295 0.23 -6.54 6.99
C ASP A 295 -0.80 -7.60 7.41
N PHE A 296 -0.79 -8.74 6.71
CA PHE A 296 -1.75 -9.85 6.92
C PHE A 296 -1.18 -11.04 7.72
N ALA A 297 -0.13 -10.80 8.51
CA ALA A 297 0.51 -11.80 9.36
C ALA A 297 -0.38 -12.35 10.49
N HIS A 298 -1.51 -11.70 10.76
CA HIS A 298 -2.43 -12.01 11.84
C HIS A 298 -3.90 -11.98 11.36
N VAL A 299 -4.17 -12.61 10.21
CA VAL A 299 -5.53 -12.83 9.68
C VAL A 299 -6.05 -14.22 10.06
N PHE A 300 -7.28 -14.30 10.55
CA PHE A 300 -7.92 -15.53 11.00
C PHE A 300 -9.30 -15.68 10.34
N PRO A 301 -9.82 -16.91 10.17
CA PRO A 301 -11.21 -17.12 9.80
C PRO A 301 -12.15 -16.44 10.81
N SER A 302 -13.23 -15.82 10.33
CA SER A 302 -14.22 -15.21 11.22
C SER A 302 -15.38 -16.13 11.60
N GLU A 303 -15.46 -17.33 11.02
CA GLU A 303 -16.55 -18.29 11.28
C GLU A 303 -17.95 -17.65 11.11
N GLY A 304 -18.10 -16.80 10.08
CA GLY A 304 -19.36 -16.12 9.80
C GLY A 304 -19.62 -14.86 10.65
N GLN A 305 -18.70 -14.45 11.52
CA GLN A 305 -18.83 -13.25 12.35
C GLN A 305 -18.30 -11.99 11.64
N PRO A 306 -18.86 -10.80 11.94
CA PRO A 306 -18.27 -9.54 11.50
C PRO A 306 -16.97 -9.23 12.25
N ASP A 307 -16.04 -8.52 11.58
CA ASP A 307 -14.84 -7.99 12.23
C ASP A 307 -15.14 -6.64 12.91
N GLU A 308 -15.83 -6.71 14.06
CA GLU A 308 -16.22 -5.52 14.83
C GLU A 308 -15.02 -4.70 15.30
N ASN A 309 -13.88 -5.34 15.55
CA ASN A 309 -12.65 -4.67 15.96
C ASN A 309 -12.13 -3.75 14.84
N PHE A 310 -12.11 -4.25 13.59
CA PHE A 310 -11.74 -3.44 12.44
C PHE A 310 -12.80 -2.39 12.10
N VAL A 311 -14.07 -2.79 12.03
CA VAL A 311 -15.20 -1.92 11.67
C VAL A 311 -15.32 -0.72 12.62
N SER A 312 -15.27 -0.95 13.94
CA SER A 312 -15.35 0.13 14.93
C SER A 312 -14.15 1.08 14.84
N GLY A 313 -12.94 0.54 14.69
CA GLY A 313 -11.73 1.35 14.51
C GLY A 313 -11.77 2.24 13.28
N LEU A 314 -12.20 1.70 12.13
CA LEU A 314 -12.31 2.44 10.88
C LEU A 314 -13.44 3.49 10.94
N LYS A 315 -14.58 3.20 11.57
CA LYS A 315 -15.65 4.19 11.80
C LYS A 315 -15.16 5.40 12.58
N ASN A 316 -14.44 5.17 13.68
CA ASN A 316 -13.89 6.25 14.49
C ASN A 316 -12.87 7.07 13.69
N LEU A 317 -12.00 6.41 12.91
CA LEU A 317 -11.04 7.09 12.06
C LEU A 317 -11.70 7.94 10.96
N ILE A 318 -12.77 7.42 10.33
CA ILE A 318 -13.58 8.18 9.38
C ILE A 318 -14.13 9.44 10.06
N GLY A 319 -14.69 9.31 11.27
CA GLY A 319 -15.21 10.46 12.03
C GLY A 319 -14.17 11.54 12.31
N VAL A 320 -12.91 11.16 12.55
CA VAL A 320 -11.79 12.11 12.68
C VAL A 320 -11.59 12.90 11.39
N PHE A 321 -11.51 12.21 10.24
CA PHE A 321 -11.29 12.86 8.94
C PHE A 321 -12.50 13.71 8.49
N GLU A 322 -13.72 13.24 8.73
CA GLU A 322 -14.96 13.95 8.41
C GLU A 322 -15.13 15.26 9.20
N SER A 323 -14.49 15.41 10.35
CA SER A 323 -14.53 16.66 11.10
C SER A 323 -13.92 17.84 10.31
N PHE A 324 -13.12 17.56 9.29
CA PHE A 324 -12.56 18.56 8.36
C PHE A 324 -13.51 18.90 7.21
N LEU A 325 -14.58 18.13 7.04
CA LEU A 325 -15.61 18.43 6.05
C LEU A 325 -16.76 19.24 6.68
N PRO A 326 -17.56 19.96 5.86
CA PRO A 326 -18.78 20.63 6.32
C PRO A 326 -19.76 19.66 6.98
N GLU A 327 -20.55 20.13 7.96
CA GLU A 327 -21.44 19.27 8.76
C GLU A 327 -22.38 18.39 7.94
N GLU A 328 -22.88 18.91 6.81
CA GLU A 328 -23.81 18.23 5.90
C GLU A 328 -23.25 16.93 5.29
N SER A 329 -21.94 16.72 5.36
CA SER A 329 -21.23 15.59 4.75
C SER A 329 -20.76 14.52 5.76
N ARG A 330 -20.98 14.73 7.06
CA ARG A 330 -20.52 13.87 8.15
C ARG A 330 -21.45 12.69 8.40
N LEU A 331 -20.91 11.54 8.80
CA LEU A 331 -21.72 10.43 9.31
C LEU A 331 -22.40 10.82 10.63
N PRO A 332 -23.60 10.28 10.93
CA PRO A 332 -24.21 10.46 12.24
C PRO A 332 -23.29 9.90 13.34
N PRO A 333 -23.25 10.54 14.53
CA PRO A 333 -22.37 10.12 15.61
C PRO A 333 -22.65 8.66 15.98
N VAL A 334 -21.57 7.89 16.17
CA VAL A 334 -21.65 6.51 16.68
C VAL A 334 -22.19 6.59 18.10
N LYS A 335 -23.39 6.04 18.33
CA LYS A 335 -23.95 5.94 19.69
C LYS A 335 -23.04 5.02 20.50
N SER A 336 -22.58 5.51 21.64
CA SER A 336 -21.97 4.68 22.67
C SER A 336 -23.07 3.91 23.38
N ASP A 337 -23.22 2.64 23.04
CA ASP A 337 -23.86 1.66 23.93
C ASP A 337 -22.81 1.13 24.93
#